data_AF-A0A948EWY4-F1
#
_entry.id   AF-A0A948EWY4-F1
#
_cell.length_a   1.000
_cell.length_b   1.000
_cell.length_c   1.000
_cell.angle_alpha   90.00
_cell.angle_beta   90.00
_cell.angle_gamma   90.00
#
_symmetry.space_group_name_H-M   'P 1'
#
loop_
_entity.id
_entity.type
_entity.pdbx_description
1 polymer ?
#
loop_
_entity_poly.entity_id
_entity_poly.type
_entity_poly.pdbx_seq_one_letter_code
_entity_poly.pdbx_strand_id
1 'polypeptide(L)' 'MVNRLSWNERLATALSNNLFELHFQGVYHVHNRQLAHLEALIRLRDESTGELVAPGQFIPVAEKSNKILEIDRWVLAQVV' A
#
# COMPACT_ATOMS: atom_id res chain seq x y z
N MET A 1 -26.69 -2.43 6.36
CA MET A 1 -25.93 -2.30 7.63
C MET A 1 -24.47 -2.54 7.25
N VAL A 2 -23.67 -1.48 7.14
CA VAL A 2 -22.26 -1.61 6.71
C VAL A 2 -21.47 -2.14 7.90
N ASN A 3 -20.95 -3.35 7.81
CA ASN A 3 -20.13 -3.95 8.86
C ASN A 3 -18.79 -3.18 8.89
N ARG A 4 -18.58 -2.32 9.90
CA ARG A 4 -17.31 -1.60 10.07
C ARG A 4 -16.27 -2.58 10.61
N LEU A 5 -15.58 -3.28 9.72
CA LEU A 5 -14.40 -4.07 10.06
C LEU A 5 -13.36 -3.16 10.72
N SER A 6 -12.68 -3.70 11.73
CA SER A 6 -11.50 -3.04 12.29
C SER A 6 -10.41 -2.93 11.22
N TRP A 7 -9.54 -1.93 11.33
CA TRP A 7 -8.41 -1.80 10.41
C TRP A 7 -7.49 -3.04 10.40
N ASN A 8 -7.38 -3.75 11.52
CA ASN A 8 -6.62 -5.01 11.58
C ASN A 8 -7.22 -6.09 10.69
N GLU A 9 -8.54 -6.24 10.71
CA GLU A 9 -9.24 -7.18 9.82
C GLU A 9 -9.11 -6.74 8.37
N ARG A 10 -9.30 -5.44 8.08
CA ARG A 10 -9.14 -4.91 6.71
C ARG A 10 -7.74 -5.19 6.14
N LEU A 11 -6.70 -5.01 6.95
CA LEU A 11 -5.32 -5.31 6.54
C LEU A 11 -5.07 -6.80 6.34
N ALA A 12 -5.65 -7.66 7.18
CA ALA A 12 -5.56 -9.10 7.00
C ALA A 12 -6.25 -9.56 5.71
N THR A 13 -7.47 -9.06 5.46
CA THR A 13 -8.20 -9.28 4.20
C THR A 13 -7.42 -8.77 3.00
N ALA A 14 -6.79 -7.60 3.11
CA ALA A 14 -6.03 -7.03 2.01
C ALA A 14 -4.82 -7.88 1.60
N LEU A 15 -4.10 -8.44 2.59
CA LEU A 15 -3.00 -9.37 2.37
C LEU A 15 -3.47 -10.69 1.73
N SER A 16 -4.64 -11.22 2.12
CA SER A 16 -5.14 -12.49 1.58
C SER A 16 -5.80 -12.37 0.21
N ASN A 17 -6.46 -11.23 -0.06
CA ASN A 17 -7.30 -11.04 -1.24
C ASN A 17 -6.61 -10.20 -2.34
N ASN A 18 -5.30 -9.97 -2.22
CA ASN A 18 -4.52 -9.14 -3.16
C ASN A 18 -5.14 -7.76 -3.41
N LEU A 19 -5.56 -7.08 -2.33
CA LEU A 19 -6.15 -5.74 -2.42
C LEU A 19 -5.11 -4.62 -2.36
N PHE A 20 -3.83 -4.95 -2.18
CA PHE A 20 -2.76 -3.99 -2.33
C PHE A 20 -2.36 -3.86 -3.80
N GLU A 21 -2.02 -2.65 -4.19
CA GLU A 21 -1.44 -2.35 -5.50
C GLU A 21 -0.30 -1.35 -5.34
N LEU A 22 0.59 -1.32 -6.33
CA LEU A 22 1.73 -0.41 -6.36
C LEU A 22 1.52 0.64 -7.44
N HIS A 23 1.64 1.90 -7.04
CA HIS A 23 1.77 3.03 -7.95
C HIS A 23 3.25 3.39 -8.03
N PHE A 24 3.69 3.98 -9.14
CA PHE A 24 5.08 4.34 -9.34
C PHE A 24 5.23 5.84 -9.62
N GLN A 25 6.06 6.50 -8.84
CA GLN A 25 6.36 7.92 -9.01
C GLN A 25 7.79 8.09 -9.52
N GLY A 26 7.95 8.81 -10.62
CA GLY A 26 9.27 9.13 -11.15
C GLY A 26 10.01 10.15 -10.28
N VAL A 27 11.24 9.83 -9.91
CA VAL A 27 12.18 10.74 -9.28
C VAL A 27 13.21 11.16 -10.33
N TYR A 28 13.39 12.46 -10.51
CA TYR A 28 14.17 13.03 -11.63
C TYR A 28 15.39 13.81 -11.12
N HIS A 29 16.48 13.76 -11.87
CA HIS A 29 17.64 14.62 -11.65
C HIS A 29 17.29 16.08 -11.94
N VAL A 30 17.52 16.98 -10.97
CA VAL A 30 17.14 18.40 -11.08
C VAL A 30 17.86 19.11 -12.24
N HIS A 31 19.12 18.77 -12.50
CA HIS A 31 19.97 19.50 -13.45
C HIS A 31 19.67 19.20 -14.93
N ASN A 32 19.13 18.02 -15.25
CA ASN A 32 18.91 17.60 -16.64
C ASN A 32 17.53 16.96 -16.89
N ARG A 33 16.67 16.86 -15.86
CA ARG A 33 15.33 16.24 -15.89
C ARG A 33 15.33 14.79 -16.37
N GLN A 34 16.47 14.11 -16.34
CA GLN A 34 16.52 12.68 -16.64
C GLN A 34 15.91 11.90 -15.47
N LEU A 35 15.17 10.82 -15.79
CA LEU A 35 14.62 9.91 -14.81
C LEU A 35 15.78 9.23 -14.06
N ALA A 36 15.81 9.37 -12.74
CA ALA A 36 16.81 8.72 -11.89
C ALA A 36 16.34 7.33 -11.48
N HIS A 37 15.11 7.23 -10.95
CA HIS A 37 14.48 5.97 -10.54
C HIS A 37 12.96 6.14 -10.39
N LEU A 38 12.26 5.03 -10.12
CA LEU A 38 10.85 5.01 -9.75
C LEU A 38 10.71 4.68 -8.26
N GLU A 39 9.94 5.47 -7.54
CA GLU A 39 9.50 5.16 -6.18
C GLU A 39 8.22 4.33 -6.23
N ALA A 40 8.24 3.15 -5.59
CA ALA A 40 7.06 2.31 -5.43
C ALA A 40 6.22 2.79 -4.24
N LEU A 41 4.97 3.12 -4.50
CA LEU A 41 4.05 3.70 -3.52
C LEU A 41 2.84 2.79 -3.37
N ILE A 42 2.74 2.14 -2.22
CA ILE A 42 1.62 1.22 -1.93
C ILE A 42 0.28 1.95 -1.82
N ARG A 43 -0.76 1.34 -2.36
CA ARG A 43 -2.16 1.70 -2.20
C ARG A 43 -2.95 0.48 -1.74
N LEU A 44 -4.02 0.73 -1.03
CA LEU A 44 -4.99 -0.29 -0.67
C LEU A 44 -6.28 -0.02 -1.45
N ARG A 45 -6.85 -1.05 -2.05
CA ARG A 45 -8.17 -0.99 -2.67
C ARG A 45 -9.22 -1.40 -1.62
N ASP A 46 -10.22 -0.54 -1.42
CA ASP A 46 -11.35 -0.92 -0.59
C ASP A 46 -12.15 -2.03 -1.28
N GLU A 47 -12.35 -3.15 -0.60
CA GLU A 47 -13.04 -4.31 -1.15
C GLU A 47 -14.51 -4.02 -1.52
N SER A 48 -15.16 -3.12 -0.78
CA SER A 48 -16.58 -2.84 -0.93
C SER A 48 -16.87 -1.74 -1.95
N THR A 49 -16.05 -0.69 -2.00
CA THR A 49 -16.26 0.45 -2.88
C THR A 49 -15.35 0.44 -4.11
N GLY A 50 -14.24 -0.32 -4.07
CA GLY A 50 -13.19 -0.30 -5.07
C GLY A 50 -12.32 0.96 -5.04
N GLU A 51 -12.56 1.89 -4.11
CA GLU A 51 -11.81 3.14 -4.00
C GLU A 51 -10.38 2.92 -3.51
N LEU A 52 -9.47 3.83 -3.89
CA LEU A 52 -8.10 3.80 -3.41
C LEU A 52 -7.98 4.49 -2.06
N VAL A 53 -7.46 3.73 -1.11
CA VAL A 53 -7.12 4.16 0.24
C VAL A 53 -5.62 4.50 0.27
N ALA A 54 -5.32 5.72 0.70
CA ALA A 54 -3.96 6.21 0.82
C ALA A 54 -3.20 5.56 1.99
N PRO A 55 -1.87 5.36 1.89
CA PRO A 55 -1.05 4.75 2.93
C PRO A 55 -1.17 5.44 4.30
N GLY A 56 -1.34 6.76 4.33
CA GLY A 56 -1.52 7.50 5.59
C GLY A 56 -2.72 7.05 6.43
N GLN A 57 -3.71 6.36 5.84
CA GLN A 57 -4.86 5.84 6.59
C GLN A 57 -4.62 4.48 7.23
N PHE A 58 -3.72 3.65 6.68
CA PHE A 58 -3.56 2.26 7.12
C PHE A 58 -2.16 1.91 7.65
N ILE A 59 -1.11 2.62 7.21
CA ILE A 59 0.26 2.39 7.67
C ILE A 59 0.41 2.54 9.20
N PRO A 60 -0.15 3.58 9.86
CA PRO A 60 -0.03 3.70 11.32
C PRO A 60 -0.68 2.53 12.08
N VAL A 61 -1.70 1.89 11.49
CA VAL A 61 -2.33 0.70 12.08
C VAL A 61 -1.49 -0.54 11.80
N ALA A 62 -0.95 -0.66 10.59
CA ALA A 62 -0.05 -1.76 10.22
C ALA A 62 1.19 -1.79 11.12
N GLU A 63 1.75 -0.63 11.45
CA GLU A 63 2.88 -0.49 12.38
C GLU A 63 2.50 -0.96 13.79
N LYS A 64 1.39 -0.46 14.34
CA LYS A 64 0.90 -0.84 15.68
C LYS A 64 0.54 -2.32 15.82
N SER A 65 0.20 -2.97 14.71
CA SER A 65 -0.21 -4.38 14.65
C SER A 65 0.90 -5.32 14.16
N ASN A 66 2.12 -4.82 13.92
CA ASN A 66 3.24 -5.53 13.29
C ASN A 66 2.97 -6.07 11.88
N LYS A 67 1.81 -5.78 11.28
CA LYS A 67 1.49 -6.16 9.90
C LYS A 67 2.31 -5.42 8.86
N ILE A 68 2.95 -4.31 9.24
CA ILE A 68 3.85 -3.57 8.37
C ILE A 68 4.95 -4.48 7.81
N LEU A 69 5.46 -5.43 8.59
CA LEU A 69 6.48 -6.39 8.14
C LEU A 69 5.96 -7.36 7.08
N GLU A 70 4.68 -7.75 7.17
CA GLU A 70 4.03 -8.58 6.14
C GLU A 70 3.85 -7.78 4.85
N ILE A 71 3.44 -6.51 4.98
CA ILE A 71 3.27 -5.58 3.87
C ILE A 71 4.61 -5.30 3.19
N ASP A 72 5.68 -5.05 3.93
CA ASP A 72 7.03 -4.82 3.37
C ASP A 72 7.49 -6.01 2.54
N ARG A 73 7.31 -7.24 3.06
CA ARG A 73 7.62 -8.46 2.30
C ARG A 73 6.79 -8.58 1.04
N TRP A 74 5.49 -8.26 1.13
CA TRP A 74 4.60 -8.25 -0.03
C TRP A 74 5.07 -7.24 -1.08
N VAL A 75 5.38 -6.00 -0.68
CA VAL A 75 5.88 -4.94 -1.60
C VAL A 75 7.17 -5.39 -2.28
N LEU A 76 8.14 -5.89 -1.52
CA LEU A 76 9.42 -6.36 -2.08
C LEU A 76 9.20 -7.50 -3.09
N ALA A 77 8.29 -8.44 -2.80
CA ALA A 77 7.97 -9.54 -3.70
C ALA A 77 7.23 -9.11 -4.98
N GLN A 78 6.66 -7.90 -5.03
CA GLN A 78 6.00 -7.36 -6.23
C GLN A 78 6.93 -6.47 -7.07
N VAL A 79 7.99 -5.91 -6.49
CA VAL A 79 8.89 -4.95 -7.17
C VAL A 79 10.17 -5.61 -7.68
N VAL A 80 10.60 -6.70 -7.05
CA VAL A 80 11.83 -7.45 -7.38
C VAL A 80 11.49 -8.72 -8.14
#